data_AF-A0A133UNB1-F1
#
_entry.id   AF-A0A133UNB1-F1
#
_cell.length_a   1.000
_cell.length_b   1.000
_cell.length_c   1.000
_cell.angle_alpha   90.00
_cell.angle_beta   90.00
_cell.angle_gamma   90.00
#
_symmetry.space_group_name_H-M   'P 1'
#
loop_
_entity.id
_entity.type
_entity.pdbx_description
1 polymer ?
#
loop_
_entity_poly.entity_id
_entity_poly.type
_entity_poly.pdbx_seq_one_letter_code
_entity_poly.pdbx_strand_id
1 'polypeptide(L)'
;MNKGVILLVTGKRAEELVKKYSAQSEVDTRVRVLPIEIASFMDMDHILSGLKKKDLKESSMILVPGQAGFDLSSAEEEVGVPIFKGPNHAADIPMVLNNLNDLELSKELSASKLLVEKAAELAKKRVHQIKGEAIESAGEDSNFRLGRNKGSIMVGKDFPPRIVGEIVNAPNLTAEELIDRTSRYLKEGADIIDIGMKAEKSDPEKIRETIRLLRENFNVPLSIDTTDESEIKAALEEGIDMIVSIDGSTIEEFGGLDIPAVIIPRNQDTNYFPEDQKEKLDYLLKLLKRAKKLEYERPIADPLLRPVGKDFADSESQLLFDVAVFRCRNCGNKLLSLSEEKPAKCPNCAKENLAVVVKEGVQGFPFDVLDMAEALDLEEIWDSCPEKSREMVAETYLDDSKFSGGALISVFAGLLCKAAGGKPKPGQIERVVRDEEYRERLLEKVSSPPLSAGHKLSGRQWMSEIATAFWD
;
A
#
# COMPACT_ATOMS: atom_id res chain seq x y z
N MET A 1 -29.40 -22.98 16.78
CA MET A 1 -28.83 -22.12 17.84
C MET A 1 -28.38 -22.99 19.01
N ASN A 2 -27.10 -23.34 19.09
CA ASN A 2 -26.53 -23.94 20.30
C ASN A 2 -26.31 -22.81 21.33
N LYS A 3 -27.23 -22.69 22.28
CA LYS A 3 -27.17 -21.75 23.42
C LYS A 3 -26.17 -22.23 24.48
N GLY A 4 -24.88 -22.29 24.15
CA GLY A 4 -23.84 -22.67 25.11
C GLY A 4 -22.56 -21.89 24.87
N VAL A 5 -21.86 -21.59 25.95
CA VAL A 5 -20.65 -20.74 25.94
C VAL A 5 -19.50 -21.50 25.30
N ILE A 6 -18.65 -20.85 24.51
CA ILE A 6 -17.47 -21.48 23.92
C ILE A 6 -16.26 -21.28 24.84
N LEU A 7 -15.58 -22.37 25.19
CA LEU A 7 -14.40 -22.32 26.05
C LEU A 7 -13.14 -22.22 25.19
N LEU A 8 -12.48 -21.07 25.21
CA LEU A 8 -11.19 -20.82 24.56
C LEU A 8 -10.06 -21.22 25.51
N VAL A 9 -9.24 -22.18 25.13
CA VAL A 9 -8.12 -22.65 25.95
C VAL A 9 -6.82 -22.04 25.46
N THR A 10 -6.01 -21.50 26.37
CA THR A 10 -4.76 -20.83 26.03
C THR A 10 -3.69 -20.99 27.12
N GLY A 11 -2.46 -20.60 26.80
CA GLY A 11 -1.35 -20.46 27.76
C GLY A 11 -1.21 -19.03 28.27
N LYS A 12 -0.37 -18.83 29.29
CA LYS A 12 -0.24 -17.53 29.98
C LYS A 12 0.15 -16.37 29.06
N ARG A 13 1.09 -16.57 28.13
CA ARG A 13 1.58 -15.48 27.26
C ARG A 13 0.52 -14.94 26.30
N ALA A 14 -0.47 -15.75 25.95
CA ALA A 14 -1.52 -15.39 25.01
C ALA A 14 -2.84 -15.00 25.70
N GLU A 15 -2.91 -15.03 27.04
CA GLU A 15 -4.11 -14.75 27.81
C GLU A 15 -4.75 -13.40 27.44
N GLU A 16 -3.98 -12.32 27.51
CA GLU A 16 -4.49 -10.96 27.28
C GLU A 16 -4.95 -10.77 25.83
N LEU A 17 -4.23 -11.35 24.86
CA LEU A 17 -4.63 -11.30 23.45
C LEU A 17 -5.91 -12.09 23.21
N VAL A 18 -6.02 -13.31 23.75
CA VAL A 18 -7.19 -14.16 23.58
C VAL A 18 -8.42 -13.51 24.21
N LYS A 19 -8.32 -12.93 25.42
CA LYS A 19 -9.41 -12.18 26.04
C LYS A 19 -9.81 -10.94 25.23
N LYS A 20 -8.83 -10.18 24.74
CA LYS A 20 -9.07 -8.98 23.91
C LYS A 20 -9.88 -9.33 22.67
N TYR A 21 -9.45 -10.35 21.93
CA TYR A 21 -10.10 -10.72 20.67
C TYR A 21 -11.39 -11.52 20.88
N SER A 22 -11.50 -12.33 21.94
CA SER A 22 -12.75 -13.02 22.25
C SER A 22 -13.89 -12.04 22.56
N ALA A 23 -13.58 -10.90 23.19
CA ALA A 23 -14.55 -9.85 23.49
C ALA A 23 -15.05 -9.06 22.24
N GLN A 24 -14.42 -9.26 21.08
CA GLN A 24 -14.83 -8.65 19.81
C GLN A 24 -15.78 -9.54 18.99
N SER A 25 -16.12 -10.73 19.49
CA SER A 25 -17.07 -11.62 18.86
C SER A 25 -18.48 -11.43 19.42
N GLU A 26 -19.49 -11.69 18.60
CA GLU A 26 -20.89 -11.73 19.00
C GLU A 26 -21.27 -13.02 19.76
N VAL A 27 -20.34 -13.98 19.84
CA VAL A 27 -20.54 -15.28 20.49
C VAL A 27 -20.06 -15.25 21.93
N ASP A 28 -20.88 -15.78 22.85
CA ASP A 28 -20.51 -15.91 24.26
C ASP A 28 -19.30 -16.84 24.42
N THR A 29 -18.22 -16.31 24.98
CA THR A 29 -16.97 -17.05 25.19
C THR A 29 -16.46 -16.94 26.63
N ARG A 30 -15.72 -17.97 27.05
CA ARG A 30 -14.95 -17.99 28.30
C ARG A 30 -13.51 -18.38 27.97
N VAL A 31 -12.55 -17.70 28.59
CA VAL A 31 -11.13 -18.00 28.42
C VAL A 31 -10.62 -18.83 29.59
N ARG A 32 -10.03 -20.00 29.30
CA ARG A 32 -9.36 -20.86 30.29
C ARG A 32 -7.86 -20.88 30.03
N VAL A 33 -7.12 -20.32 30.98
CA VAL A 33 -5.66 -20.32 30.95
C VAL A 33 -5.14 -21.57 31.65
N LEU A 34 -4.38 -22.37 30.93
CA LEU A 34 -3.68 -23.54 31.45
C LEU A 34 -2.34 -23.12 32.07
N PRO A 35 -1.76 -23.93 32.98
CA PRO A 35 -0.49 -23.63 33.62
C PRO A 35 0.73 -23.83 32.69
N ILE A 36 0.65 -23.38 31.43
CA ILE A 36 1.70 -23.42 30.41
C ILE A 36 2.03 -22.01 29.92
N GLU A 37 3.29 -21.74 29.58
CA GLU A 37 3.70 -20.43 29.08
C GLU A 37 3.23 -20.18 27.64
N ILE A 38 3.44 -21.16 26.75
CA ILE A 38 3.14 -21.05 25.31
C ILE A 38 2.01 -22.02 24.96
N ALA A 39 0.94 -21.48 24.39
CA ALA A 39 -0.30 -22.21 24.13
C ALA A 39 -0.14 -23.36 23.12
N SER A 40 0.78 -23.25 22.15
CA SER A 40 1.06 -24.29 21.16
C SER A 40 1.76 -25.53 21.73
N PHE A 41 2.35 -25.45 22.92
CA PHE A 41 2.99 -26.58 23.61
C PHE A 41 2.03 -27.36 24.53
N MET A 42 0.73 -27.12 24.38
CA MET A 42 -0.28 -27.87 25.11
C MET A 42 -0.28 -29.34 24.69
N ASP A 43 -0.52 -30.22 25.67
CA ASP A 43 -0.67 -31.66 25.48
C ASP A 43 -1.89 -32.18 26.27
N MET A 44 -2.07 -33.50 26.25
CA MET A 44 -3.16 -34.20 26.94
C MET A 44 -3.18 -33.93 28.45
N ASP A 45 -2.02 -33.96 29.12
CA ASP A 45 -1.93 -33.78 30.57
C ASP A 45 -2.32 -32.37 30.99
N HIS A 46 -1.94 -31.36 30.19
CA HIS A 46 -2.34 -29.97 30.44
C HIS A 46 -3.85 -29.78 30.30
N ILE A 47 -4.48 -30.43 29.33
CA ILE A 47 -5.94 -30.40 29.14
C ILE A 47 -6.65 -31.08 30.32
N LEU A 48 -6.27 -32.32 30.64
CA LEU A 48 -6.94 -33.11 31.69
C LEU A 48 -6.77 -32.50 33.08
N SER A 49 -5.58 -31.99 33.39
CA SER A 49 -5.32 -31.34 34.69
C SER A 49 -5.90 -29.94 34.79
N GLY A 50 -6.01 -29.23 33.67
CA GLY A 50 -6.41 -27.83 33.62
C GLY A 50 -7.90 -27.59 33.44
N LEU A 51 -8.63 -28.51 32.81
CA LEU A 51 -10.08 -28.43 32.63
C LEU A 51 -10.82 -29.17 33.75
N LYS A 52 -11.32 -28.43 34.75
CA LYS A 52 -12.11 -29.04 35.83
C LYS A 52 -13.57 -29.15 35.40
N LYS A 53 -14.32 -30.13 35.92
CA LYS A 53 -15.78 -30.30 35.64
C LYS A 53 -16.62 -29.03 35.84
N LYS A 54 -16.20 -28.11 36.71
CA LYS A 54 -16.84 -26.80 36.91
C LYS A 54 -16.64 -25.81 35.75
N ASP A 55 -15.54 -25.93 35.01
CA ASP A 55 -15.19 -25.07 33.88
C ASP A 55 -15.91 -25.51 32.60
N LEU A 56 -16.42 -26.75 32.60
CA LEU A 56 -17.15 -27.40 31.50
C LEU A 56 -18.67 -27.25 31.62
N LYS A 57 -19.18 -26.85 32.79
CA LYS A 57 -20.60 -26.56 32.97
C LYS A 57 -20.98 -25.41 32.03
N GLU A 58 -21.98 -25.67 31.18
CA GLU A 58 -22.57 -24.73 30.20
C GLU A 58 -21.74 -24.50 28.92
N SER A 59 -20.60 -25.18 28.78
CA SER A 59 -19.75 -25.07 27.59
C SER A 59 -20.31 -25.92 26.44
N SER A 60 -20.54 -25.32 25.26
CA SER A 60 -21.01 -26.06 24.08
C SER A 60 -19.88 -26.78 23.35
N MET A 61 -18.67 -26.20 23.38
CA MET A 61 -17.46 -26.76 22.80
C MET A 61 -16.22 -26.08 23.38
N ILE A 62 -15.06 -26.66 23.10
CA ILE A 62 -13.74 -26.19 23.50
C ILE A 62 -12.92 -25.91 22.24
N LEU A 63 -12.34 -24.71 22.14
CA LEU A 63 -11.36 -24.39 21.11
C LEU A 63 -9.97 -24.32 21.73
N VAL A 64 -9.08 -25.17 21.24
CA VAL A 64 -7.65 -25.14 21.57
C VAL A 64 -6.88 -24.32 20.53
N PRO A 65 -5.64 -23.89 20.79
CA PRO A 65 -4.84 -23.18 19.79
C PRO A 65 -4.67 -24.03 18.53
N GLY A 66 -4.72 -23.40 17.35
CA GLY A 66 -4.62 -24.12 16.07
C GLY A 66 -3.33 -24.90 15.87
N GLN A 67 -2.28 -24.52 16.59
CA GLN A 67 -0.96 -25.19 16.58
C GLN A 67 -0.81 -26.30 17.62
N ALA A 68 -1.86 -26.61 18.41
CA ALA A 68 -1.83 -27.73 19.33
C ALA A 68 -1.57 -29.04 18.59
N GLY A 69 -0.61 -29.83 19.07
CA GLY A 69 -0.07 -31.00 18.38
C GLY A 69 -0.44 -32.35 19.01
N PHE A 70 -1.49 -32.43 19.81
CA PHE A 70 -1.91 -33.65 20.50
C PHE A 70 -3.26 -34.17 19.99
N ASP A 71 -3.57 -35.43 20.31
CA ASP A 71 -4.81 -36.09 19.88
C ASP A 71 -6.03 -35.50 20.60
N LEU A 72 -6.80 -34.69 19.86
CA LEU A 72 -8.02 -34.07 20.37
C LEU A 72 -9.20 -35.04 20.45
N SER A 73 -9.16 -36.17 19.74
CA SER A 73 -10.22 -37.19 19.81
C SER A 73 -10.19 -37.87 21.17
N SER A 74 -9.01 -38.33 21.60
CA SER A 74 -8.81 -38.86 22.95
C SER A 74 -9.13 -37.83 24.03
N ALA A 75 -8.74 -36.56 23.83
CA ALA A 75 -9.06 -35.48 24.77
C ALA A 75 -10.57 -35.24 24.92
N GLU A 76 -11.32 -35.28 23.82
CA GLU A 76 -12.76 -35.12 23.82
C GLU A 76 -13.48 -36.26 24.56
N GLU A 77 -13.03 -37.51 24.38
CA GLU A 77 -13.61 -38.68 25.08
C GLU A 77 -13.49 -38.55 26.60
N GLU A 78 -12.33 -38.11 27.10
CA GLU A 78 -12.07 -37.94 28.53
C GLU A 78 -12.79 -36.71 29.12
N VAL A 79 -12.86 -35.60 28.36
CA VAL A 79 -13.45 -34.34 28.81
C VAL A 79 -14.98 -34.35 28.70
N GLY A 80 -15.54 -35.08 27.72
CA GLY A 80 -16.98 -35.21 27.48
C GLY A 80 -17.64 -33.98 26.85
N VAL A 81 -16.85 -33.04 26.31
CA VAL A 81 -17.30 -31.83 25.60
C VAL A 81 -16.56 -31.76 24.27
N PRO A 82 -17.22 -31.44 23.14
CA PRO A 82 -16.55 -31.35 21.84
C PRO A 82 -15.31 -30.45 21.85
N ILE A 83 -14.19 -30.93 21.31
CA ILE A 83 -12.91 -30.20 21.26
C ILE A 83 -12.47 -30.05 19.80
N PHE A 84 -12.13 -28.82 19.41
CA PHE A 84 -11.65 -28.52 18.06
C PHE A 84 -10.43 -27.61 18.07
N LYS A 85 -9.67 -27.63 16.98
CA LYS A 85 -8.60 -26.65 16.76
C LYS A 85 -9.20 -25.30 16.35
N GLY A 86 -8.93 -24.30 17.17
CA GLY A 86 -9.17 -22.89 16.87
C GLY A 86 -8.13 -22.33 15.89
N PRO A 87 -8.03 -20.99 15.78
CA PRO A 87 -7.08 -20.35 14.88
C PRO A 87 -5.64 -20.47 15.37
N ASN A 88 -4.68 -20.32 14.44
CA ASN A 88 -3.26 -20.25 14.75
C ASN A 88 -2.90 -18.94 15.48
N HIS A 89 -3.60 -17.85 15.16
CA HIS A 89 -3.36 -16.53 15.74
C HIS A 89 -4.60 -16.06 16.52
N ALA A 90 -4.38 -15.46 17.69
CA ALA A 90 -5.47 -14.94 18.52
C ALA A 90 -6.28 -13.84 17.81
N ALA A 91 -5.65 -13.11 16.88
CA ALA A 91 -6.32 -12.07 16.08
C ALA A 91 -7.44 -12.61 15.19
N ASP A 92 -7.39 -13.90 14.82
CA ASP A 92 -8.40 -14.53 13.95
C ASP A 92 -9.60 -15.08 14.75
N ILE A 93 -9.56 -15.03 16.09
CA ILE A 93 -10.64 -15.52 16.96
C ILE A 93 -12.00 -14.90 16.60
N PRO A 94 -12.15 -13.59 16.40
CA PRO A 94 -13.45 -12.99 16.06
C PRO A 94 -13.97 -13.55 14.74
N MET A 95 -13.08 -13.71 13.75
CA MET A 95 -13.43 -14.24 12.44
C MET A 95 -13.91 -15.70 12.52
N VAL A 96 -13.22 -16.56 13.28
CA VAL A 96 -13.67 -17.95 13.50
C VAL A 96 -15.03 -17.98 14.18
N LEU A 97 -15.15 -17.28 15.33
CA LEU A 97 -16.35 -17.32 16.16
C LEU A 97 -17.59 -16.78 15.44
N ASN A 98 -17.46 -15.66 14.74
CA ASN A 98 -18.58 -15.04 14.00
C ASN A 98 -19.02 -15.87 12.78
N ASN A 99 -18.20 -16.84 12.34
CA ASN A 99 -18.48 -17.69 11.17
C ASN A 99 -18.79 -19.16 11.53
N LEU A 100 -18.97 -19.50 12.82
CA LEU A 100 -19.14 -20.88 13.29
C LEU A 100 -20.33 -21.62 12.68
N ASN A 101 -21.42 -20.93 12.35
CA ASN A 101 -22.60 -21.56 11.73
C ASN A 101 -22.29 -22.16 10.35
N ASP A 102 -21.29 -21.59 9.69
CA ASP A 102 -20.94 -21.88 8.31
C ASP A 102 -19.51 -22.46 8.24
N LEU A 103 -18.91 -22.85 9.36
CA LEU A 103 -17.55 -23.37 9.45
C LEU A 103 -17.55 -24.72 10.16
N GLU A 104 -17.22 -25.78 9.43
CA GLU A 104 -17.04 -27.11 10.02
C GLU A 104 -15.65 -27.22 10.64
N LEU A 105 -15.58 -27.09 11.97
CA LEU A 105 -14.33 -27.14 12.72
C LEU A 105 -13.70 -28.54 12.68
N SER A 106 -12.37 -28.60 12.73
CA SER A 106 -11.61 -29.85 12.66
C SER A 106 -10.79 -30.10 13.93
N LYS A 107 -10.58 -31.38 14.22
CA LYS A 107 -9.62 -31.85 15.25
C LYS A 107 -8.19 -31.88 14.73
N GLU A 108 -8.01 -31.95 13.41
CA GLU A 108 -6.70 -32.10 12.75
C GLU A 108 -6.21 -30.78 12.14
N LEU A 109 -7.07 -30.11 11.37
CA LEU A 109 -6.78 -28.85 10.70
C LEU A 109 -7.14 -27.67 11.60
N SER A 110 -6.27 -26.66 11.64
CA SER A 110 -6.58 -25.44 12.39
C SER A 110 -7.68 -24.64 11.72
N ALA A 111 -8.48 -23.93 12.53
CA ALA A 111 -9.53 -23.06 12.01
C ALA A 111 -8.97 -22.00 11.04
N SER A 112 -7.73 -21.53 11.22
CA SER A 112 -7.10 -20.62 10.26
C SER A 112 -6.99 -21.22 8.86
N LYS A 113 -6.69 -22.52 8.71
CA LYS A 113 -6.64 -23.18 7.39
C LYS A 113 -8.03 -23.33 6.77
N LEU A 114 -9.01 -23.72 7.58
CA LEU A 114 -10.40 -23.87 7.15
C LEU A 114 -11.02 -22.52 6.75
N LEU A 115 -10.63 -21.46 7.46
CA LEU A 115 -11.01 -20.11 7.13
C LEU A 115 -10.41 -19.64 5.79
N VAL A 116 -9.22 -20.07 5.39
CA VAL A 116 -8.62 -19.62 4.11
C VAL A 116 -9.52 -19.95 2.93
N GLU A 117 -10.06 -21.18 2.85
CA GLU A 117 -10.91 -21.59 1.73
C GLU A 117 -12.22 -20.80 1.69
N LYS A 118 -12.86 -20.64 2.85
CA LYS A 118 -14.12 -19.92 2.95
C LYS A 118 -13.97 -18.41 2.85
N ALA A 119 -12.89 -17.85 3.40
CA ALA A 119 -12.51 -16.45 3.21
C ALA A 119 -12.20 -16.19 1.74
N ALA A 120 -11.54 -17.11 1.04
CA ALA A 120 -11.35 -17.01 -0.40
C ALA A 120 -12.69 -17.04 -1.15
N GLU A 121 -13.65 -17.88 -0.75
CA GLU A 121 -14.98 -17.89 -1.35
C GLU A 121 -15.74 -16.57 -1.12
N LEU A 122 -15.74 -16.06 0.11
CA LEU A 122 -16.36 -14.78 0.47
C LEU A 122 -15.67 -13.61 -0.26
N ALA A 123 -14.34 -13.62 -0.32
CA ALA A 123 -13.56 -12.63 -1.06
C ALA A 123 -13.90 -12.69 -2.56
N LYS A 124 -14.02 -13.87 -3.15
CA LYS A 124 -14.47 -14.05 -4.55
C LYS A 124 -15.86 -13.47 -4.78
N LYS A 125 -16.82 -13.76 -3.88
CA LYS A 125 -18.17 -13.17 -3.95
C LYS A 125 -18.14 -11.65 -3.85
N ARG A 126 -17.35 -11.11 -2.93
CA ARG A 126 -17.21 -9.66 -2.73
C ARG A 126 -16.54 -8.98 -3.93
N VAL A 127 -15.47 -9.55 -4.46
CA VAL A 127 -14.80 -9.07 -5.68
C VAL A 127 -15.77 -9.11 -6.86
N HIS A 128 -16.57 -10.17 -7.00
CA HIS A 128 -17.57 -10.26 -8.05
C HIS A 128 -18.66 -9.18 -7.93
N GLN A 129 -19.15 -8.94 -6.71
CA GLN A 129 -20.09 -7.88 -6.42
C GLN A 129 -19.51 -6.49 -6.75
N ILE A 130 -18.29 -6.19 -6.27
CA ILE A 130 -17.60 -4.92 -6.54
C ILE A 130 -17.41 -4.74 -8.06
N LYS A 131 -16.97 -5.79 -8.77
CA LYS A 131 -16.83 -5.74 -10.23
C LYS A 131 -18.18 -5.44 -10.92
N GLY A 132 -19.30 -5.96 -10.40
CA GLY A 132 -20.64 -5.67 -10.93
C GLY A 132 -21.09 -4.22 -10.68
N GLU A 133 -20.99 -3.76 -9.44
CA GLU A 133 -21.35 -2.38 -9.03
C GLU A 133 -20.48 -1.32 -9.72
N ALA A 134 -19.19 -1.61 -9.92
CA ALA A 134 -18.25 -0.75 -10.61
C ALA A 134 -18.59 -0.58 -12.10
N ILE A 135 -19.12 -1.59 -12.78
CA ILE A 135 -19.51 -1.46 -14.20
C ILE A 135 -20.64 -0.41 -14.37
N GLU A 136 -21.53 -0.30 -13.39
CA GLU A 136 -22.67 0.63 -13.45
C GLU A 136 -22.28 2.09 -13.12
N SER A 137 -21.16 2.29 -12.42
CA SER A 137 -20.75 3.59 -11.86
C SER A 137 -19.39 4.09 -12.37
N ALA A 138 -18.67 3.29 -13.17
CA ALA A 138 -17.33 3.62 -13.67
C ALA A 138 -17.33 4.90 -14.50
N GLY A 139 -16.50 5.87 -14.11
CA GLY A 139 -16.23 7.06 -14.92
C GLY A 139 -15.40 6.71 -16.15
N GLU A 140 -15.73 7.28 -17.30
CA GLU A 140 -15.03 7.02 -18.57
C GLU A 140 -13.58 7.54 -18.56
N ASP A 141 -13.28 8.58 -17.77
CA ASP A 141 -11.97 9.25 -17.77
C ASP A 141 -10.85 8.50 -17.03
N SER A 142 -11.21 7.56 -16.14
CA SER A 142 -10.24 6.88 -15.25
C SER A 142 -10.21 5.37 -15.40
N ASN A 143 -10.96 4.84 -16.35
CA ASN A 143 -11.03 3.40 -16.62
C ASN A 143 -10.90 3.14 -18.12
N PHE A 144 -10.34 1.99 -18.47
CA PHE A 144 -10.21 1.58 -19.85
C PHE A 144 -10.47 0.09 -20.01
N ARG A 145 -10.80 -0.31 -21.24
CA ARG A 145 -10.96 -1.72 -21.59
C ARG A 145 -9.64 -2.30 -22.08
N LEU A 146 -9.20 -3.39 -21.46
CA LEU A 146 -8.04 -4.17 -21.86
C LEU A 146 -8.48 -5.50 -22.46
N GLY A 147 -7.84 -5.92 -23.56
CA GLY A 147 -8.20 -7.14 -24.26
C GLY A 147 -9.27 -6.96 -25.33
N ARG A 148 -9.52 -8.06 -26.06
CA ARG A 148 -10.42 -8.08 -27.22
C ARG A 148 -11.65 -8.93 -26.95
N ASN A 149 -12.74 -8.62 -27.67
CA ASN A 149 -13.95 -9.43 -27.69
C ASN A 149 -14.50 -9.75 -26.28
N LYS A 150 -15.00 -10.98 -26.10
CA LYS A 150 -15.58 -11.49 -24.85
C LYS A 150 -14.57 -11.66 -23.71
N GLY A 151 -13.27 -11.59 -24.01
CA GLY A 151 -12.18 -11.76 -23.04
C GLY A 151 -11.73 -10.45 -22.41
N SER A 152 -12.29 -9.32 -22.85
CA SER A 152 -11.89 -8.01 -22.36
C SER A 152 -12.30 -7.78 -20.91
N ILE A 153 -11.43 -7.06 -20.17
CA ILE A 153 -11.63 -6.68 -18.78
C ILE A 153 -11.57 -5.15 -18.64
N MET A 154 -12.22 -4.62 -17.61
CA MET A 154 -12.12 -3.19 -17.26
C MET A 154 -10.95 -2.95 -16.32
N VAL A 155 -10.10 -1.97 -16.59
CA VAL A 155 -8.95 -1.62 -15.76
C VAL A 155 -9.09 -0.16 -15.35
N GLY A 156 -8.78 0.15 -14.09
CA GLY A 156 -8.83 1.52 -13.59
C GLY A 156 -9.20 1.58 -12.11
N LYS A 157 -9.29 2.81 -11.58
CA LYS A 157 -9.42 3.08 -10.15
C LYS A 157 -10.69 2.51 -9.50
N ASP A 158 -11.74 2.31 -10.31
CA ASP A 158 -13.05 1.85 -9.82
C ASP A 158 -13.14 0.32 -9.74
N PHE A 159 -12.13 -0.40 -10.23
CA PHE A 159 -12.08 -1.85 -10.25
C PHE A 159 -11.02 -2.39 -9.28
N PRO A 160 -11.21 -3.61 -8.73
CA PRO A 160 -10.14 -4.28 -7.99
C PRO A 160 -8.87 -4.40 -8.82
N PRO A 161 -7.68 -4.46 -8.18
CA PRO A 161 -6.42 -4.66 -8.88
C PRO A 161 -6.50 -5.86 -9.83
N ARG A 162 -5.92 -5.69 -11.03
CA ARG A 162 -5.85 -6.76 -12.02
C ARG A 162 -4.63 -7.62 -11.76
N ILE A 163 -4.84 -8.93 -11.81
CA ILE A 163 -3.78 -9.91 -11.56
C ILE A 163 -3.14 -10.27 -12.90
N VAL A 164 -1.86 -9.96 -13.04
CA VAL A 164 -1.04 -10.33 -14.20
C VAL A 164 -0.28 -11.61 -13.84
N GLY A 165 -0.52 -12.69 -14.60
CA GLY A 165 0.17 -13.97 -14.42
C GLY A 165 1.33 -14.11 -15.40
N GLU A 166 2.56 -13.93 -14.91
CA GLU A 166 3.78 -14.01 -15.73
C GLU A 166 4.19 -15.46 -16.02
N ILE A 167 4.21 -15.80 -17.31
CA ILE A 167 4.79 -17.05 -17.81
C ILE A 167 6.27 -16.80 -18.11
N VAL A 168 7.09 -17.02 -17.09
CA VAL A 168 8.54 -16.87 -17.18
C VAL A 168 9.11 -17.78 -18.27
N ASN A 169 9.98 -17.22 -19.12
CA ASN A 169 10.66 -17.91 -20.20
C ASN A 169 9.70 -18.58 -21.22
N ALA A 170 8.56 -17.96 -21.50
CA ALA A 170 7.54 -18.49 -22.41
C ALA A 170 8.08 -19.00 -23.77
N PRO A 171 9.05 -18.33 -24.44
CA PRO A 171 9.62 -18.82 -25.70
C PRO A 171 10.28 -20.20 -25.65
N ASN A 172 10.73 -20.66 -24.48
CA ASN A 172 11.40 -21.96 -24.34
C ASN A 172 10.45 -23.11 -23.99
N LEU A 173 9.18 -22.80 -23.76
CA LEU A 173 8.19 -23.82 -23.41
C LEU A 173 7.69 -24.50 -24.69
N THR A 174 7.38 -25.78 -24.55
CA THR A 174 6.59 -26.48 -25.55
C THR A 174 5.16 -25.92 -25.57
N ALA A 175 4.44 -26.15 -26.66
CA ALA A 175 3.04 -25.71 -26.79
C ALA A 175 2.16 -26.26 -25.65
N GLU A 176 2.36 -27.53 -25.27
CA GLU A 176 1.63 -28.19 -24.18
C GLU A 176 1.90 -27.52 -22.82
N GLU A 177 3.18 -27.28 -22.49
CA GLU A 177 3.56 -26.61 -21.23
C GLU A 177 3.01 -25.18 -21.14
N LEU A 178 3.04 -24.45 -22.26
CA LEU A 178 2.52 -23.09 -22.32
C LEU A 178 1.00 -23.05 -22.07
N ILE A 179 0.26 -23.97 -22.70
CA ILE A 179 -1.19 -24.11 -22.51
C ILE A 179 -1.50 -24.51 -21.06
N ASP A 180 -0.81 -25.50 -20.51
CA ASP A 180 -1.07 -26.01 -19.16
C ASP A 180 -0.81 -24.94 -18.08
N ARG A 181 0.31 -24.20 -18.20
CA ARG A 181 0.62 -23.08 -17.30
C ARG A 181 -0.40 -21.96 -17.40
N THR A 182 -0.80 -21.60 -18.62
CA THR A 182 -1.82 -20.56 -18.85
C THR A 182 -3.14 -20.96 -18.19
N SER A 183 -3.60 -22.20 -18.44
CA SER A 183 -4.82 -22.75 -17.86
C SER A 183 -4.78 -22.72 -16.32
N ARG A 184 -3.64 -23.10 -15.72
CA ARG A 184 -3.44 -23.04 -14.28
C ARG A 184 -3.55 -21.61 -13.73
N TYR A 185 -2.86 -20.65 -14.33
CA TYR A 185 -2.89 -19.26 -13.86
C TYR A 185 -4.28 -18.64 -13.94
N LEU A 186 -5.02 -18.91 -15.01
CA LEU A 186 -6.42 -18.47 -15.13
C LEU A 186 -7.31 -19.09 -14.05
N LYS A 187 -7.10 -20.37 -13.72
CA LYS A 187 -7.81 -21.05 -12.63
C LYS A 187 -7.46 -20.48 -11.24
N GLU A 188 -6.22 -20.02 -11.07
CA GLU A 188 -5.71 -19.40 -9.85
C GLU A 188 -6.12 -17.92 -9.71
N GLY A 189 -6.63 -17.30 -10.78
CA GLY A 189 -7.27 -15.99 -10.75
C GLY A 189 -6.56 -14.89 -11.54
N ALA A 190 -5.59 -15.22 -12.39
CA ALA A 190 -5.00 -14.24 -13.30
C ALA A 190 -6.08 -13.63 -14.22
N ASP A 191 -6.14 -12.30 -14.27
CA ASP A 191 -6.99 -11.55 -15.21
C ASP A 191 -6.27 -11.34 -16.55
N ILE A 192 -4.93 -11.30 -16.56
CA ILE A 192 -4.07 -11.04 -17.72
C ILE A 192 -2.95 -12.09 -17.75
N ILE A 193 -2.57 -12.57 -18.93
CA ILE A 193 -1.44 -13.48 -19.10
C ILE A 193 -0.28 -12.71 -19.71
N ASP A 194 0.84 -12.71 -19.01
CA ASP A 194 2.05 -12.00 -19.43
C ASP A 194 3.09 -12.97 -19.97
N ILE A 195 3.62 -12.64 -21.15
CA ILE A 195 4.56 -13.46 -21.89
C ILE A 195 5.97 -12.99 -21.54
N GLY A 196 6.59 -13.65 -20.54
CA GLY A 196 7.94 -13.35 -20.07
C GLY A 196 9.03 -13.76 -21.08
N MET A 197 9.75 -12.79 -21.63
CA MET A 197 10.83 -13.03 -22.60
C MET A 197 12.20 -13.26 -21.92
N LYS A 198 13.18 -13.76 -22.69
CA LYS A 198 14.58 -13.88 -22.25
C LYS A 198 15.42 -12.72 -22.74
N ALA A 199 16.33 -12.25 -21.89
CA ALA A 199 17.28 -11.16 -22.20
C ALA A 199 18.48 -11.56 -23.10
N GLU A 200 18.60 -12.81 -23.56
CA GLU A 200 19.82 -13.27 -24.25
C GLU A 200 19.83 -12.96 -25.75
N LYS A 201 18.70 -13.08 -26.44
CA LYS A 201 18.60 -12.78 -27.89
C LYS A 201 17.16 -12.54 -28.30
N SER A 202 16.95 -11.46 -29.06
CA SER A 202 15.66 -11.13 -29.67
C SER A 202 15.19 -12.24 -30.62
N ASP A 203 13.92 -12.66 -30.48
CA ASP A 203 13.27 -13.66 -31.34
C ASP A 203 11.81 -13.28 -31.68
N PRO A 204 11.61 -12.36 -32.64
CA PRO A 204 10.28 -11.88 -33.01
C PRO A 204 9.36 -12.96 -33.59
N GLU A 205 9.90 -13.94 -34.33
CA GLU A 205 9.09 -15.03 -34.88
C GLU A 205 8.52 -15.90 -33.75
N LYS A 206 9.32 -16.15 -32.71
CA LYS A 206 8.84 -16.94 -31.57
C LYS A 206 7.73 -16.23 -30.80
N ILE A 207 7.78 -14.91 -30.70
CA ILE A 207 6.68 -14.10 -30.15
C ILE A 207 5.41 -14.31 -30.96
N ARG A 208 5.51 -14.26 -32.30
CA ARG A 208 4.33 -14.45 -33.15
C ARG A 208 3.70 -15.83 -32.94
N GLU A 209 4.53 -16.88 -32.92
CA GLU A 209 4.06 -18.24 -32.62
C GLU A 209 3.36 -18.33 -31.26
N THR A 210 3.96 -17.77 -30.22
CA THR A 210 3.44 -17.80 -28.85
C THR A 210 2.11 -17.07 -28.74
N ILE A 211 2.00 -15.85 -29.28
CA ILE A 211 0.75 -15.08 -29.25
C ILE A 211 -0.36 -15.83 -29.99
N ARG A 212 -0.09 -16.33 -31.21
CA ARG A 212 -1.09 -17.10 -31.99
C ARG A 212 -1.58 -18.31 -31.22
N LEU A 213 -0.68 -19.11 -30.66
CA LEU A 213 -1.03 -20.29 -29.89
C LEU A 213 -1.92 -19.96 -28.68
N LEU A 214 -1.58 -18.91 -27.93
CA LEU A 214 -2.38 -18.47 -26.78
C LEU A 214 -3.76 -17.96 -27.20
N ARG A 215 -3.85 -17.21 -28.31
CA ARG A 215 -5.12 -16.71 -28.85
C ARG A 215 -6.03 -17.81 -29.38
N GLU A 216 -5.47 -18.88 -29.94
CA GLU A 216 -6.24 -20.04 -30.41
C GLU A 216 -6.89 -20.82 -29.25
N ASN A 217 -6.28 -20.80 -28.06
CA ASN A 217 -6.69 -21.60 -26.92
C ASN A 217 -7.42 -20.81 -25.81
N PHE A 218 -7.15 -19.50 -25.70
CA PHE A 218 -7.65 -18.67 -24.60
C PHE A 218 -8.19 -17.34 -25.08
N ASN A 219 -9.26 -16.88 -24.43
CA ASN A 219 -9.89 -15.59 -24.69
C ASN A 219 -9.71 -14.70 -23.46
N VAL A 220 -8.46 -14.26 -23.26
CA VAL A 220 -8.00 -13.41 -22.15
C VAL A 220 -7.06 -12.34 -22.68
N PRO A 221 -6.89 -11.20 -21.98
CA PRO A 221 -5.90 -10.21 -22.36
C PRO A 221 -4.48 -10.77 -22.26
N LEU A 222 -3.66 -10.43 -23.25
CA LEU A 222 -2.26 -10.83 -23.31
C LEU A 222 -1.35 -9.59 -23.22
N SER A 223 -0.33 -9.66 -22.37
CA SER A 223 0.79 -8.72 -22.38
C SER A 223 2.10 -9.41 -22.79
N ILE A 224 3.02 -8.63 -23.31
CA ILE A 224 4.38 -9.07 -23.66
C ILE A 224 5.38 -8.37 -22.74
N ASP A 225 6.27 -9.12 -22.11
CA ASP A 225 7.37 -8.59 -21.28
C ASP A 225 8.69 -8.54 -22.08
N THR A 226 8.90 -7.45 -22.81
CA THR A 226 10.13 -7.13 -23.52
C THR A 226 10.33 -5.62 -23.67
N THR A 227 11.59 -5.24 -23.89
CA THR A 227 12.01 -3.88 -24.23
C THR A 227 12.70 -3.83 -25.60
N ASP A 228 12.78 -4.96 -26.31
CA ASP A 228 13.35 -5.04 -27.65
C ASP A 228 12.35 -4.50 -28.69
N GLU A 229 12.80 -3.55 -29.50
CA GLU A 229 11.95 -2.88 -30.49
C GLU A 229 11.34 -3.86 -31.51
N SER A 230 12.11 -4.83 -31.99
CA SER A 230 11.66 -5.77 -33.01
C SER A 230 10.64 -6.78 -32.47
N GLU A 231 10.81 -7.17 -31.21
CA GLU A 231 9.86 -8.01 -30.48
C GLU A 231 8.53 -7.30 -30.22
N ILE A 232 8.59 -6.03 -29.79
CA ILE A 232 7.38 -5.20 -29.60
C ILE A 232 6.63 -5.04 -30.93
N LYS A 233 7.33 -4.73 -32.02
CA LYS A 233 6.73 -4.62 -33.37
C LYS A 233 6.01 -5.90 -33.77
N ALA A 234 6.65 -7.07 -33.60
CA ALA A 234 6.02 -8.36 -33.90
C ALA A 234 4.80 -8.65 -33.00
N ALA A 235 4.86 -8.29 -31.71
CA ALA A 235 3.74 -8.46 -30.80
C ALA A 235 2.53 -7.58 -31.19
N LEU A 236 2.79 -6.33 -31.61
CA LEU A 236 1.76 -5.42 -32.11
C LEU A 236 1.09 -5.94 -33.38
N GLU A 237 1.87 -6.45 -34.34
CA GLU A 237 1.37 -7.05 -35.59
C GLU A 237 0.43 -8.24 -35.33
N GLU A 238 0.74 -9.06 -34.32
CA GLU A 238 -0.09 -10.20 -33.89
C GLU A 238 -1.21 -9.80 -32.93
N GLY A 239 -1.25 -8.52 -32.57
CA GLY A 239 -2.32 -7.96 -31.78
C GLY A 239 -2.28 -8.35 -30.31
N ILE A 240 -1.14 -8.09 -29.67
CA ILE A 240 -1.02 -8.02 -28.22
C ILE A 240 -1.98 -6.95 -27.64
N ASP A 241 -2.34 -7.05 -26.36
CA ASP A 241 -3.25 -6.10 -25.71
C ASP A 241 -2.54 -5.08 -24.82
N MET A 242 -1.30 -5.36 -24.39
CA MET A 242 -0.52 -4.50 -23.51
C MET A 242 0.98 -4.78 -23.65
N ILE A 243 1.80 -3.74 -23.50
CA ILE A 243 3.26 -3.84 -23.53
C ILE A 243 3.83 -3.64 -22.12
N VAL A 244 4.71 -4.54 -21.72
CA VAL A 244 5.59 -4.44 -20.55
C VAL A 244 7.00 -4.60 -21.10
N SER A 245 7.89 -3.65 -21.16
CA SER A 245 7.72 -2.24 -20.86
C SER A 245 8.39 -1.41 -21.96
N ILE A 246 7.93 -0.18 -22.10
CA ILE A 246 8.60 0.86 -22.88
C ILE A 246 9.54 1.61 -21.95
N ASP A 247 10.76 1.85 -22.39
CA ASP A 247 11.75 2.62 -21.66
C ASP A 247 12.29 3.76 -22.51
N GLY A 248 13.25 4.52 -21.99
CA GLY A 248 13.80 5.66 -22.69
C GLY A 248 14.53 5.34 -24.01
N SER A 249 14.88 4.08 -24.26
CA SER A 249 15.47 3.64 -25.55
C SER A 249 14.40 3.40 -26.60
N THR A 250 13.22 2.91 -26.24
CA THR A 250 12.16 2.55 -27.21
C THR A 250 11.00 3.54 -27.30
N ILE A 251 10.89 4.49 -26.36
CA ILE A 251 9.74 5.41 -26.29
C ILE A 251 9.49 6.24 -27.55
N GLU A 252 10.52 6.55 -28.33
CA GLU A 252 10.37 7.35 -29.56
C GLU A 252 9.78 6.54 -30.72
N GLU A 253 9.97 5.22 -30.71
CA GLU A 253 9.63 4.34 -31.84
C GLU A 253 8.13 4.01 -31.93
N PHE A 254 7.40 4.15 -30.82
CA PHE A 254 5.99 3.74 -30.72
C PHE A 254 5.06 4.92 -30.43
N GLY A 255 5.33 6.09 -31.03
CA GLY A 255 4.39 7.22 -30.98
C GLY A 255 3.01 6.87 -31.53
N GLY A 256 1.95 7.35 -30.88
CA GLY A 256 0.56 7.08 -31.20
C GLY A 256 0.06 5.71 -30.76
N LEU A 257 0.72 5.09 -29.77
CA LEU A 257 0.32 3.77 -29.27
C LEU A 257 -1.07 3.81 -28.61
N ASP A 258 -2.00 3.03 -29.16
CA ASP A 258 -3.41 2.93 -28.75
C ASP A 258 -3.65 1.89 -27.65
N ILE A 259 -2.75 0.92 -27.51
CA ILE A 259 -2.79 -0.06 -26.42
C ILE A 259 -2.04 0.43 -25.16
N PRO A 260 -2.41 -0.04 -23.96
CA PRO A 260 -1.68 0.24 -22.74
C PRO A 260 -0.21 -0.17 -22.80
N ALA A 261 0.67 0.68 -22.30
CA ALA A 261 2.10 0.41 -22.20
C ALA A 261 2.64 0.81 -20.82
N VAL A 262 3.35 -0.11 -20.18
CA VAL A 262 4.09 0.16 -18.94
C VAL A 262 5.36 0.92 -19.28
N ILE A 263 5.54 2.08 -18.64
CA ILE A 263 6.70 2.95 -18.80
C ILE A 263 7.60 2.76 -17.58
N ILE A 264 8.88 2.42 -17.81
CA ILE A 264 9.87 2.22 -16.75
C ILE A 264 11.03 3.25 -16.83
N PRO A 265 11.59 3.70 -15.69
CA PRO A 265 12.69 4.66 -15.65
C PRO A 265 14.04 4.00 -15.97
N ARG A 266 14.23 3.58 -17.22
CA ARG A 266 15.45 2.96 -17.75
C ARG A 266 15.78 3.53 -19.13
N ASN A 267 17.04 3.46 -19.56
CA ASN A 267 17.42 3.63 -20.96
C ASN A 267 18.58 2.68 -21.29
N GLN A 268 18.36 1.75 -22.22
CA GLN A 268 19.34 0.71 -22.57
C GLN A 268 20.45 1.24 -23.45
N ASP A 269 20.11 2.06 -24.44
CA ASP A 269 21.07 2.62 -25.39
C ASP A 269 22.16 3.43 -24.68
N THR A 270 21.78 4.16 -23.64
CA THR A 270 22.72 4.94 -22.82
C THR A 270 23.19 4.21 -21.56
N ASN A 271 22.75 2.97 -21.33
CA ASN A 271 22.98 2.21 -20.11
C ASN A 271 22.66 3.01 -18.82
N TYR A 272 21.56 3.77 -18.85
CA TYR A 272 21.13 4.62 -17.75
C TYR A 272 20.04 3.94 -16.92
N PHE A 273 20.37 3.67 -15.66
CA PHE A 273 19.55 2.98 -14.68
C PHE A 273 19.65 3.73 -13.35
N PRO A 274 18.81 4.75 -13.11
CA PRO A 274 18.87 5.52 -11.89
C PRO A 274 18.67 4.61 -10.67
N GLU A 275 19.61 4.68 -9.72
CA GLU A 275 19.52 3.91 -8.49
C GLU A 275 18.72 4.68 -7.42
N ASP A 276 18.95 5.98 -7.30
CA ASP A 276 18.27 6.86 -6.36
C ASP A 276 16.76 6.96 -6.65
N GLN A 277 15.94 7.02 -5.59
CA GLN A 277 14.48 7.00 -5.72
C GLN A 277 13.93 8.27 -6.38
N LYS A 278 14.47 9.44 -6.01
CA LYS A 278 14.05 10.70 -6.58
C LYS A 278 14.47 10.78 -8.04
N GLU A 279 15.69 10.36 -8.36
CA GLU A 279 16.16 10.29 -9.75
C GLU A 279 15.32 9.33 -10.61
N LYS A 280 14.94 8.16 -10.08
CA LYS A 280 14.00 7.22 -10.73
C LYS A 280 12.66 7.88 -11.01
N LEU A 281 12.08 8.54 -10.02
CA LEU A 281 10.78 9.19 -10.14
C LEU A 281 10.83 10.36 -11.14
N ASP A 282 11.84 11.22 -11.03
CA ASP A 282 12.05 12.35 -11.94
C ASP A 282 12.20 11.87 -13.40
N TYR A 283 12.95 10.78 -13.59
CA TYR A 283 13.13 10.20 -14.91
C TYR A 283 11.86 9.53 -15.43
N LEU A 284 11.12 8.79 -14.60
CA LEU A 284 9.82 8.22 -14.95
C LEU A 284 8.83 9.32 -15.36
N LEU A 285 8.72 10.39 -14.57
CA LEU A 285 7.86 11.54 -14.87
C LEU A 285 8.26 12.21 -16.19
N LYS A 286 9.57 12.30 -16.49
CA LYS A 286 10.07 12.80 -17.77
C LYS A 286 9.61 11.89 -18.93
N LEU A 287 9.70 10.57 -18.78
CA LEU A 287 9.25 9.60 -19.79
C LEU A 287 7.72 9.66 -19.97
N LEU A 288 6.93 9.74 -18.90
CA LEU A 288 5.47 9.90 -18.98
C LEU A 288 5.07 11.20 -19.70
N LYS A 289 5.74 12.32 -19.40
CA LYS A 289 5.55 13.58 -20.14
C LYS A 289 5.92 13.42 -21.62
N ARG A 290 6.92 12.59 -21.94
CA ARG A 290 7.31 12.30 -23.32
C ARG A 290 6.27 11.42 -24.02
N ALA A 291 5.81 10.34 -23.40
CA ALA A 291 4.75 9.47 -23.90
C ALA A 291 3.47 10.26 -24.22
N LYS A 292 3.06 11.18 -23.32
CA LYS A 292 1.93 12.08 -23.58
C LYS A 292 2.11 12.97 -24.82
N LYS A 293 3.32 13.51 -25.04
CA LYS A 293 3.64 14.31 -26.24
C LYS A 293 3.68 13.46 -27.52
N LEU A 294 3.96 12.17 -27.38
CA LEU A 294 3.96 11.19 -28.45
C LEU A 294 2.58 10.52 -28.59
N GLU A 295 1.53 11.05 -27.97
CA GLU A 295 0.14 10.57 -28.11
C GLU A 295 -0.07 9.11 -27.71
N TYR A 296 0.68 8.61 -26.72
CA TYR A 296 0.35 7.33 -26.08
C TYR A 296 -1.00 7.48 -25.38
N GLU A 297 -1.97 6.63 -25.74
CA GLU A 297 -3.32 6.73 -25.17
C GLU A 297 -3.34 6.36 -23.68
N ARG A 298 -2.56 5.33 -23.29
CA ARG A 298 -2.66 4.69 -21.97
C ARG A 298 -1.30 4.32 -21.36
N PRO A 299 -0.42 5.29 -21.09
CA PRO A 299 0.83 5.01 -20.39
C PRO A 299 0.56 4.64 -18.92
N ILE A 300 1.14 3.52 -18.47
CA ILE A 300 1.10 3.03 -17.09
C ILE A 300 2.47 3.24 -16.47
N ALA A 301 2.55 3.89 -15.31
CA ALA A 301 3.81 4.17 -14.65
C ALA A 301 4.28 2.97 -13.82
N ASP A 302 5.51 2.50 -14.01
CA ASP A 302 6.17 1.54 -13.13
C ASP A 302 7.49 2.12 -12.59
N PRO A 303 7.58 2.42 -11.28
CA PRO A 303 8.77 3.01 -10.67
C PRO A 303 9.95 2.04 -10.49
N LEU A 304 9.80 0.75 -10.83
CA LEU A 304 10.78 -0.31 -10.60
C LEU A 304 11.20 -0.42 -9.13
N LEU A 305 10.38 -1.11 -8.35
CA LEU A 305 10.64 -1.39 -6.93
C LEU A 305 11.92 -2.22 -6.75
N ARG A 306 12.60 -2.01 -5.60
CA ARG A 306 13.80 -2.77 -5.27
C ARG A 306 13.45 -4.14 -4.68
N PRO A 307 14.31 -5.17 -4.79
CA PRO A 307 14.09 -6.43 -4.11
C PRO A 307 14.07 -6.29 -2.59
N VAL A 308 13.20 -7.04 -1.92
CA VAL A 308 13.13 -7.13 -0.45
C VAL A 308 14.51 -7.49 0.12
N GLY A 309 15.02 -6.66 1.04
CA GLY A 309 16.35 -6.83 1.65
C GLY A 309 17.51 -6.11 0.93
N LYS A 310 17.28 -5.49 -0.23
CA LYS A 310 18.16 -4.49 -0.85
C LYS A 310 17.49 -3.12 -0.81
N ASP A 311 17.33 -2.58 0.41
CA ASP A 311 16.73 -1.26 0.67
C ASP A 311 15.24 -1.14 0.25
N PHE A 312 14.51 -2.26 0.12
CA PHE A 312 13.07 -2.23 -0.16
C PHE A 312 12.25 -1.47 0.90
N ALA A 313 12.64 -1.60 2.17
CA ALA A 313 12.03 -0.83 3.25
C ALA A 313 12.22 0.68 3.04
N ASP A 314 13.31 1.11 2.41
CA ASP A 314 13.50 2.51 2.04
C ASP A 314 12.62 2.91 0.85
N SER A 315 12.23 1.97 -0.04
CA SER A 315 11.43 2.26 -1.24
C SER A 315 9.93 2.43 -1.02
N GLU A 316 9.35 1.87 0.06
CA GLU A 316 7.93 2.06 0.39
C GLU A 316 7.68 3.12 1.49
N SER A 317 8.72 3.58 2.20
CA SER A 317 8.55 4.43 3.40
C SER A 317 9.23 5.80 3.37
N GLN A 318 9.80 6.21 2.24
CA GLN A 318 10.44 7.52 2.12
C GLN A 318 9.86 8.30 0.95
N LEU A 319 8.66 8.86 1.13
CA LEU A 319 8.29 10.07 0.39
C LEU A 319 9.34 11.14 0.73
N LEU A 320 10.40 11.21 -0.09
CA LEU A 320 11.39 12.26 -0.11
C LEU A 320 10.71 13.50 -0.67
N PHE A 321 10.13 14.31 0.20
CA PHE A 321 9.72 15.66 -0.17
C PHE A 321 10.93 16.57 -0.07
N ASP A 322 11.23 17.34 -1.12
CA ASP A 322 12.15 18.46 -0.99
C ASP A 322 11.40 19.60 -0.31
N VAL A 323 11.86 20.02 0.87
CA VAL A 323 11.32 21.21 1.51
C VAL A 323 12.28 22.37 1.28
N ALA A 324 11.77 23.42 0.63
CA ALA A 324 12.50 24.65 0.39
C ALA A 324 11.88 25.81 1.18
N VAL A 325 12.74 26.59 1.85
CA VAL A 325 12.36 27.86 2.47
C VAL A 325 12.94 28.99 1.63
N PHE A 326 12.08 29.87 1.13
CA PHE A 326 12.46 31.07 0.41
C PHE A 326 12.29 32.31 1.27
N ARG A 327 13.11 33.33 1.07
CA ARG A 327 12.95 34.66 1.67
C ARG A 327 12.91 35.73 0.61
N CYS A 328 11.88 36.56 0.64
CA CYS A 328 11.79 37.72 -0.24
C CYS A 328 12.77 38.78 0.24
N ARG A 329 13.72 39.18 -0.61
CA ARG A 329 14.67 40.26 -0.29
C ARG A 329 14.02 41.64 -0.24
N ASN A 330 12.80 41.79 -0.76
CA ASN A 330 12.09 43.07 -0.80
C ASN A 330 11.22 43.31 0.44
N CYS A 331 10.38 42.36 0.84
CA CYS A 331 9.48 42.50 1.99
C CYS A 331 9.85 41.61 3.19
N GLY A 332 10.90 40.79 3.08
CA GLY A 332 11.31 39.86 4.13
C GLY A 332 10.44 38.61 4.27
N ASN A 333 9.34 38.49 3.51
CA ASN A 333 8.40 37.37 3.64
C ASN A 333 9.11 36.02 3.43
N LYS A 334 8.81 35.06 4.32
CA LYS A 334 9.32 33.69 4.22
C LYS A 334 8.24 32.81 3.59
N LEU A 335 8.63 32.02 2.58
CA LEU A 335 7.75 31.08 1.89
C LEU A 335 8.28 29.68 2.04
N LEU A 336 7.39 28.72 1.94
CA LEU A 336 7.65 27.32 2.10
C LEU A 336 7.11 26.54 0.90
N SER A 337 7.91 25.63 0.36
CA SER A 337 7.52 24.77 -0.77
C SER A 337 7.89 23.32 -0.52
N LEU A 338 7.10 22.41 -1.10
CA LEU A 338 7.39 20.98 -1.26
C LEU A 338 8.15 20.67 -2.57
N SER A 339 8.63 21.71 -3.25
CA SER A 339 9.46 21.58 -4.44
C SER A 339 10.68 22.48 -4.37
N GLU A 340 11.70 22.10 -5.11
CA GLU A 340 12.87 22.94 -5.34
C GLU A 340 12.58 24.16 -6.24
N GLU A 341 11.46 24.14 -6.96
CA GLU A 341 11.08 25.22 -7.85
C GLU A 341 10.72 26.48 -7.06
N LYS A 342 11.44 27.55 -7.40
CA LYS A 342 11.28 28.88 -6.81
C LYS A 342 10.04 29.55 -7.44
N PRO A 343 9.11 30.10 -6.63
CA PRO A 343 8.01 30.89 -7.17
C PRO A 343 8.51 32.07 -7.99
N ALA A 344 7.83 32.35 -9.11
CA ALA A 344 8.21 33.47 -9.98
C ALA A 344 8.16 34.81 -9.23
N LYS A 345 7.15 35.01 -8.37
CA LYS A 345 6.93 36.25 -7.61
C LYS A 345 6.61 35.95 -6.15
N CYS A 346 6.99 36.86 -5.26
CA CYS A 346 6.54 36.81 -3.87
C CYS A 346 5.02 37.09 -3.79
N PRO A 347 4.20 36.25 -3.13
CA PRO A 347 2.76 36.46 -3.04
C PRO A 347 2.40 37.75 -2.28
N ASN A 348 3.25 38.16 -1.33
CA ASN A 348 3.03 39.37 -0.53
C ASN A 348 3.34 40.68 -1.30
N CYS A 349 4.43 40.75 -2.08
CA CYS A 349 4.84 42.01 -2.73
C CYS A 349 4.96 41.97 -4.26
N ALA A 350 4.62 40.83 -4.88
CA ALA A 350 4.67 40.58 -6.32
C ALA A 350 6.05 40.80 -7.00
N LYS A 351 7.15 40.90 -6.23
CA LYS A 351 8.52 41.04 -6.75
C LYS A 351 9.20 39.69 -6.97
N GLU A 352 10.06 39.60 -7.97
CA GLU A 352 10.77 38.38 -8.41
C GLU A 352 12.06 38.09 -7.61
N ASN A 353 12.21 38.75 -6.46
CA ASN A 353 13.44 38.77 -5.66
C ASN A 353 13.39 37.82 -4.45
N LEU A 354 13.03 36.56 -4.70
CA LEU A 354 13.04 35.47 -3.71
C LEU A 354 14.43 34.80 -3.69
N ALA A 355 15.00 34.59 -2.51
CA ALA A 355 16.25 33.86 -2.30
C ALA A 355 15.97 32.54 -1.59
N VAL A 356 16.66 31.47 -1.99
CA VAL A 356 16.64 30.20 -1.26
C VAL A 356 17.39 30.40 0.05
N VAL A 357 16.76 30.08 1.17
CA VAL A 357 17.37 30.13 2.51
C VAL A 357 17.85 28.75 2.91
N VAL A 358 16.99 27.74 2.74
CA VAL A 358 17.27 26.33 3.03
C VAL A 358 16.57 25.48 1.97
N LYS A 359 17.22 24.37 1.61
CA LYS A 359 16.69 23.36 0.70
C LYS A 359 17.16 22.01 1.22
N GLU A 360 16.24 21.21 1.73
CA GLU A 360 16.55 19.94 2.37
C GLU A 360 15.64 18.82 1.85
N GLY A 361 16.24 17.66 1.58
CA GLY A 361 15.49 16.43 1.34
C GLY A 361 14.94 15.90 2.65
N VAL A 362 13.62 15.85 2.79
CA VAL A 362 12.97 15.40 4.02
C VAL A 362 12.76 13.90 3.98
N GLN A 363 13.54 13.18 4.79
CA GLN A 363 13.34 11.76 5.05
C GLN A 363 12.70 11.58 6.43
N GLY A 364 11.57 10.87 6.46
CA GLY A 364 10.86 10.43 7.67
C GLY A 364 10.52 11.56 8.64
N PHE A 365 9.27 11.98 8.66
CA PHE A 365 8.81 12.96 9.63
C PHE A 365 8.87 12.38 11.05
N PRO A 366 8.99 13.25 12.09
CA PRO A 366 8.97 12.81 13.48
C PRO A 366 7.59 12.30 13.96
N PHE A 367 6.64 12.22 13.05
CA PHE A 367 5.28 11.72 13.15
C PHE A 367 4.93 11.06 11.83
N ASP A 368 4.05 10.07 11.87
CA ASP A 368 3.62 9.37 10.66
C ASP A 368 2.71 10.31 9.83
N VAL A 369 3.16 10.65 8.62
CA VAL A 369 2.41 11.53 7.72
C VAL A 369 1.24 10.81 7.07
N LEU A 370 1.32 9.49 6.91
CA LEU A 370 0.20 8.69 6.40
C LEU A 370 -0.90 8.61 7.45
N ASP A 371 -0.56 8.34 8.71
CA ASP A 371 -1.53 8.41 9.82
C ASP A 371 -2.18 9.80 9.92
N MET A 372 -1.43 10.87 9.62
CA MET A 372 -1.96 12.23 9.62
C MET A 372 -2.87 12.50 8.43
N ALA A 373 -2.50 12.07 7.23
CA ALA A 373 -3.32 12.25 6.03
C ALA A 373 -4.62 11.43 6.10
N GLU A 374 -4.60 10.26 6.75
CA GLU A 374 -5.81 9.46 6.99
C GLU A 374 -6.71 10.05 8.08
N ALA A 375 -6.12 10.69 9.09
CA ALA A 375 -6.87 11.22 10.24
C ALA A 375 -7.30 12.68 10.12
N LEU A 376 -6.66 13.47 9.24
CA LEU A 376 -6.93 14.90 9.03
C LEU A 376 -7.58 15.12 7.67
N ASP A 377 -8.66 15.89 7.66
CA ASP A 377 -9.18 16.46 6.41
C ASP A 377 -8.27 17.63 5.99
N LEU A 378 -7.37 17.37 5.03
CA LEU A 378 -6.35 18.33 4.62
C LEU A 378 -6.93 19.55 3.89
N GLU A 379 -8.06 19.39 3.20
CA GLU A 379 -8.76 20.52 2.59
C GLU A 379 -9.43 21.40 3.65
N GLU A 380 -10.06 20.79 4.67
CA GLU A 380 -10.62 21.54 5.80
C GLU A 380 -9.52 22.26 6.59
N ILE A 381 -8.35 21.63 6.75
CA ILE A 381 -7.17 22.28 7.36
C ILE A 381 -6.76 23.51 6.58
N TRP A 382 -6.71 23.44 5.24
CA TRP A 382 -6.39 24.60 4.42
C TRP A 382 -7.44 25.72 4.57
N ASP A 383 -8.72 25.38 4.50
CA ASP A 383 -9.81 26.35 4.54
C ASP A 383 -9.97 27.02 5.92
N SER A 384 -9.73 26.26 6.99
CA SER A 384 -9.79 26.75 8.38
C SER A 384 -8.53 27.50 8.83
N CYS A 385 -7.45 27.43 8.06
CA CYS A 385 -6.20 28.12 8.39
C CYS A 385 -6.28 29.63 8.12
N PRO A 386 -5.73 30.52 8.97
CA PRO A 386 -5.71 31.95 8.71
C PRO A 386 -5.00 32.32 7.41
N GLU A 387 -5.45 33.42 6.78
CA GLU A 387 -4.92 33.91 5.50
C GLU A 387 -3.39 34.07 5.51
N LYS A 388 -2.84 34.68 6.56
CA LYS A 388 -1.39 34.85 6.74
C LYS A 388 -0.60 33.52 6.68
N SER A 389 -1.18 32.43 7.17
CA SER A 389 -0.54 31.11 7.15
C SER A 389 -0.64 30.45 5.78
N ARG A 390 -1.70 30.73 5.01
CA ARG A 390 -1.82 30.31 3.61
C ARG A 390 -0.85 31.07 2.70
N GLU A 391 -0.62 32.36 2.96
CA GLU A 391 0.36 33.18 2.23
C GLU A 391 1.83 32.72 2.40
N MET A 392 2.09 31.86 3.39
CA MET A 392 3.41 31.27 3.62
C MET A 392 3.65 30.03 2.74
N VAL A 393 2.62 29.47 2.13
CA VAL A 393 2.72 28.33 1.20
C VAL A 393 2.98 28.85 -0.21
N ALA A 394 4.10 28.43 -0.80
CA ALA A 394 4.38 28.61 -2.21
C ALA A 394 3.63 27.55 -3.04
N GLU A 395 3.34 27.86 -4.31
CA GLU A 395 2.72 26.91 -5.26
C GLU A 395 3.41 25.54 -5.20
N THR A 396 2.60 24.49 -5.03
CA THR A 396 3.05 23.10 -4.92
C THR A 396 2.85 22.39 -6.27
N TYR A 397 3.78 21.51 -6.66
CA TYR A 397 3.75 20.75 -7.92
C TYR A 397 2.53 19.83 -8.10
N LEU A 398 1.84 19.54 -7.01
CA LEU A 398 0.68 18.66 -6.95
C LEU A 398 -0.57 19.50 -7.21
N ASP A 399 -1.28 19.12 -8.27
CA ASP A 399 -2.36 19.83 -9.00
C ASP A 399 -3.65 20.07 -8.17
N ASP A 400 -3.55 20.03 -6.84
CA ASP A 400 -4.62 20.43 -5.92
C ASP A 400 -4.07 21.34 -4.82
N SER A 401 -4.23 22.65 -5.03
CA SER A 401 -3.63 23.71 -4.20
C SER A 401 -4.06 23.63 -2.72
N LYS A 402 -5.28 23.15 -2.45
CA LYS A 402 -5.81 23.05 -1.09
C LYS A 402 -5.26 21.85 -0.36
N PHE A 403 -5.33 20.67 -0.97
CA PHE A 403 -4.83 19.43 -0.37
C PHE A 403 -3.32 19.55 -0.05
N SER A 404 -2.54 20.00 -1.03
CA SER A 404 -1.09 20.13 -0.91
C SER A 404 -0.69 21.21 0.09
N GLY A 405 -1.42 22.34 0.09
CA GLY A 405 -1.22 23.39 1.07
C GLY A 405 -1.61 22.97 2.49
N GLY A 406 -2.70 22.21 2.63
CA GLY A 406 -3.15 21.63 3.90
C GLY A 406 -2.15 20.63 4.48
N ALA A 407 -1.56 19.78 3.62
CA ALA A 407 -0.47 18.87 4.01
C ALA A 407 0.73 19.65 4.55
N LEU A 408 1.16 20.69 3.84
CA LEU A 408 2.31 21.49 4.21
C LEU A 408 2.11 22.25 5.53
N ILE A 409 0.92 22.84 5.72
CA ILE A 409 0.52 23.50 6.98
C ILE A 409 0.52 22.50 8.13
N SER A 410 -0.01 21.29 7.91
CA SER A 410 -0.08 20.23 8.93
C SER A 410 1.32 19.78 9.38
N VAL A 411 2.23 19.59 8.43
CA VAL A 411 3.64 19.28 8.70
C VAL A 411 4.29 20.36 9.57
N PHE A 412 4.10 21.63 9.22
CA PHE A 412 4.69 22.75 9.96
C PHE A 412 4.09 22.94 11.35
N ALA A 413 2.77 22.74 11.48
CA ALA A 413 2.10 22.69 12.76
C ALA A 413 2.65 21.56 13.64
N GLY A 414 2.94 20.39 13.06
CA GLY A 414 3.58 19.26 13.73
C GLY A 414 5.00 19.59 14.21
N LEU A 415 5.81 20.23 13.36
CA LEU A 415 7.15 20.70 13.73
C LEU A 415 7.10 21.75 14.84
N LEU A 416 6.18 22.71 14.78
CA LEU A 416 6.00 23.74 15.80
C LEU A 416 5.60 23.11 17.15
N CYS A 417 4.63 22.19 17.12
CA CYS A 417 4.22 21.43 18.29
C CYS A 417 5.40 20.68 18.92
N LYS A 418 6.23 20.03 18.10
CA LYS A 418 7.40 19.28 18.58
C LYS A 418 8.49 20.21 19.12
N ALA A 419 8.79 21.30 18.45
CA ALA A 419 9.78 22.29 18.88
C ALA A 419 9.39 22.94 20.22
N ALA A 420 8.09 23.09 20.48
CA ALA A 420 7.55 23.55 21.74
C ALA A 420 7.52 22.47 22.85
N GLY A 421 8.04 21.26 22.60
CA GLY A 421 8.10 20.14 23.54
C GLY A 421 6.84 19.27 23.60
N GLY A 422 5.89 19.47 22.68
CA GLY A 422 4.65 18.70 22.57
C GLY A 422 4.77 17.43 21.72
N LYS A 423 3.71 16.62 21.70
CA LYS A 423 3.58 15.46 20.81
C LYS A 423 2.61 15.81 19.66
N PRO A 424 3.07 15.81 18.40
CA PRO A 424 2.25 16.16 17.25
C PRO A 424 1.27 15.02 16.92
N LYS A 425 0.07 15.10 17.48
CA LYS A 425 -1.09 14.23 17.16
C LYS A 425 -2.07 15.00 16.26
N PRO A 426 -2.94 14.34 15.49
CA PRO A 426 -3.93 14.99 14.62
C PRO A 426 -4.68 16.15 15.30
N GLY A 427 -5.37 15.88 16.42
CA GLY A 427 -6.09 16.94 17.14
C GLY A 427 -5.23 18.04 17.77
N GLN A 428 -3.91 17.83 17.95
CA GLN A 428 -3.00 18.91 18.33
C GLN A 428 -2.64 19.79 17.13
N ILE A 429 -2.41 19.18 15.96
CA ILE A 429 -2.14 19.90 14.71
C ILE A 429 -3.34 20.75 14.31
N GLU A 430 -4.55 20.18 14.32
CA GLU A 430 -5.78 20.95 14.08
C GLU A 430 -5.86 22.17 14.99
N ARG A 431 -5.52 21.99 16.26
CA ARG A 431 -5.50 23.09 17.22
C ARG A 431 -4.44 24.14 16.89
N VAL A 432 -3.23 23.75 16.51
CA VAL A 432 -2.18 24.70 16.06
C VAL A 432 -2.63 25.49 14.83
N VAL A 433 -3.40 24.86 13.93
CA VAL A 433 -3.92 25.51 12.72
C VAL A 433 -5.06 26.47 13.05
N ARG A 434 -6.06 26.02 13.82
CA ARG A 434 -7.33 26.73 14.04
C ARG A 434 -7.31 27.74 15.21
N ASP A 435 -6.52 27.48 16.25
CA ASP A 435 -6.49 28.29 17.48
C ASP A 435 -5.26 29.22 17.46
N GLU A 436 -5.48 30.49 17.09
CA GLU A 436 -4.43 31.51 16.96
C GLU A 436 -3.70 31.77 18.28
N GLU A 437 -4.42 31.90 19.40
CA GLU A 437 -3.83 32.12 20.73
C GLU A 437 -2.98 30.91 21.17
N TYR A 438 -3.42 29.69 20.86
CA TYR A 438 -2.62 28.50 21.08
C TYR A 438 -1.35 28.48 20.22
N ARG A 439 -1.45 28.81 18.93
CA ARG A 439 -0.30 28.87 18.03
C ARG A 439 0.71 29.93 18.47
N GLU A 440 0.28 31.13 18.85
CA GLU A 440 1.16 32.20 19.33
C GLU A 440 1.94 31.77 20.59
N ARG A 441 1.28 31.10 21.55
CA ARG A 441 1.96 30.55 22.72
C ARG A 441 3.03 29.52 22.37
N LEU A 442 2.83 28.71 21.33
CA LEU A 442 3.85 27.77 20.86
C LEU A 442 5.02 28.49 20.20
N LEU A 443 4.74 29.51 19.37
CA LEU A 443 5.76 30.34 18.74
C LEU A 443 6.61 31.05 19.79
N GLU A 444 6.00 31.65 20.81
CA GLU A 444 6.73 32.26 21.94
C GLU A 444 7.67 31.25 22.63
N LYS A 445 7.18 30.04 22.89
CA LYS A 445 8.00 28.97 23.48
C LYS A 445 9.17 28.57 22.59
N VAL A 446 8.96 28.54 21.28
CA VAL A 446 9.99 28.17 20.29
C VAL A 446 11.02 29.28 20.13
N SER A 447 10.61 30.55 20.13
CA SER A 447 11.50 31.71 20.02
C SER A 447 12.12 32.17 21.35
N SER A 448 11.73 31.57 22.49
CA SER A 448 12.29 31.90 23.82
C SER A 448 13.74 31.40 23.99
N PRO A 449 14.70 32.26 24.42
CA PRO A 449 16.08 31.88 24.76
C PRO A 449 16.16 30.81 25.87
N PRO A 450 17.28 30.06 26.01
CA PRO A 450 18.57 30.22 25.34
C PRO A 450 18.76 29.36 24.07
N LEU A 451 17.77 28.56 23.69
CA LEU A 451 17.86 27.63 22.56
C LEU A 451 17.02 28.11 21.38
N SER A 452 17.63 28.14 20.19
CA SER A 452 16.93 28.48 18.95
C SER A 452 15.91 27.40 18.56
N ALA A 453 14.99 27.72 17.65
CA ALA A 453 13.98 26.79 17.18
C ALA A 453 14.61 25.51 16.60
N GLY A 454 15.68 25.67 15.82
CA GLY A 454 16.45 24.55 15.27
C GLY A 454 17.09 23.67 16.35
N HIS A 455 17.59 24.25 17.43
CA HIS A 455 18.22 23.48 18.52
C HIS A 455 17.20 22.62 19.29
N LYS A 456 15.94 23.08 19.39
CA LYS A 456 14.84 22.36 20.04
C LYS A 456 14.37 21.14 19.22
N LEU A 457 14.74 21.05 17.94
CA LEU A 457 14.47 19.93 17.05
C LEU A 457 15.72 19.06 16.75
N SER A 458 16.76 19.14 17.60
CA SER A 458 18.02 18.40 17.48
C SER A 458 17.81 16.87 17.51
N GLY A 459 17.55 16.31 16.33
CA GLY A 459 17.37 14.87 16.12
C GLY A 459 17.48 14.45 14.65
N ARG A 460 17.23 15.38 13.71
CA ARG A 460 17.61 15.26 12.28
C ARG A 460 18.05 16.63 11.76
N GLN A 461 19.10 16.67 10.95
CA GLN A 461 19.74 17.90 10.48
C GLN A 461 18.75 18.80 9.71
N TRP A 462 18.03 18.22 8.75
CA TRP A 462 17.04 18.95 7.94
C TRP A 462 15.97 19.67 8.78
N MET A 463 15.49 19.05 9.88
CA MET A 463 14.48 19.67 10.76
C MET A 463 15.03 20.91 11.44
N SER A 464 16.28 20.84 11.88
CA SER A 464 16.96 21.94 12.55
C SER A 464 17.16 23.11 11.58
N GLU A 465 17.58 22.82 10.35
CA GLU A 465 17.85 23.81 9.32
C GLU A 465 16.57 24.50 8.85
N ILE A 466 15.50 23.75 8.58
CA ILE A 466 14.20 24.30 8.21
C ILE A 466 13.63 25.17 9.33
N ALA A 467 13.64 24.67 10.57
CA ALA A 467 13.11 25.41 11.72
C ALA A 467 13.91 26.69 12.00
N THR A 468 15.24 26.63 11.86
CA THR A 468 16.10 27.82 11.97
C THR A 468 15.80 28.82 10.86
N ALA A 469 15.74 28.36 9.60
CA ALA A 469 15.44 29.23 8.47
C ALA A 469 14.08 29.93 8.60
N PHE A 470 13.12 29.26 9.22
CA PHE A 470 11.74 29.73 9.27
C PHE A 470 11.41 30.54 10.53
N TRP A 471 11.79 30.09 11.73
CA TRP A 471 11.41 30.71 13.01
C TRP A 471 12.52 31.53 13.69
N ASP A 472 13.78 31.30 13.34
CA ASP A 472 14.91 32.15 13.76
C ASP A 472 15.19 33.24 12.70
#